data_AF-W1V7N3-F1
#
_entry.id   AF-W1V7N3-F1
#
_cell.length_a   1.000
_cell.length_b   1.000
_cell.length_c   1.000
_cell.angle_alpha   90.00
_cell.angle_beta   90.00
_cell.angle_gamma   90.00
#
_symmetry.space_group_name_H-M   'P 1'
#
loop_
_entity.id
_entity.type
_entity.pdbx_description
1 polymer ?
#
loop_
_entity_poly.entity_id
_entity_poly.type
_entity_poly.pdbx_seq_one_letter_code
_entity_poly.pdbx_strand_id
1 'polypeptide(L)'
;MNTAELPMILFTVLAQMSVGAFLTLGLVQADGLIRKQPTAATDRVTRAALFAVGPLLVLGFFAAFFHLGDPFHAVNTLRHVDSSWLSREILFGVLYGGLGFVYTATEWLGKG
;
A
#
# COMPACT_ATOMS: atom_id res chain seq x y z
N MET A 1 -14.86 -10.50 21.74
CA MET A 1 -14.03 -9.62 20.90
C MET A 1 -14.87 -8.42 20.53
N ASN A 2 -14.36 -7.21 20.74
CA ASN A 2 -15.08 -6.00 20.37
C ASN A 2 -15.03 -5.85 18.84
N THR A 3 -16.17 -6.01 18.15
CA THR A 3 -16.24 -5.98 16.68
C THR A 3 -15.88 -4.62 16.09
N ALA A 4 -15.89 -3.56 16.91
CA ALA A 4 -15.43 -2.23 16.53
C ALA A 4 -13.91 -2.17 16.23
N GLU A 5 -13.10 -3.06 16.79
CA GLU A 5 -11.64 -3.04 16.58
C GLU A 5 -11.24 -3.73 15.26
N LEU A 6 -12.12 -4.59 14.71
CA LEU A 6 -11.84 -5.42 13.54
C LEU A 6 -11.41 -4.62 12.29
N PRO A 7 -12.01 -3.46 11.96
CA PRO A 7 -11.61 -2.69 10.78
C PRO A 7 -10.18 -2.16 10.89
N MET A 8 -9.77 -1.72 12.08
CA MET A 8 -8.40 -1.26 12.32
C MET A 8 -7.39 -2.41 12.27
N ILE A 9 -7.74 -3.58 12.84
CA ILE A 9 -6.89 -4.77 12.75
C ILE A 9 -6.74 -5.22 11.29
N LEU A 10 -7.85 -5.26 10.54
CA LEU A 10 -7.83 -5.66 9.14
C LEU A 10 -7.03 -4.68 8.28
N PHE A 11 -7.19 -3.37 8.52
CA PHE A 11 -6.39 -2.34 7.87
C PHE A 11 -4.89 -2.55 8.11
N THR A 12 -4.47 -2.71 9.38
CA THR A 12 -3.05 -2.84 9.70
C THR A 12 -2.43 -4.09 9.10
N VAL A 13 -3.11 -5.24 9.17
CA VAL A 13 -2.62 -6.50 8.58
C VAL A 13 -2.53 -6.40 7.05
N LEU A 14 -3.58 -5.91 6.37
CA LEU A 14 -3.58 -5.78 4.92
C LEU A 14 -2.54 -4.76 4.44
N ALA A 15 -2.39 -3.63 5.13
CA ALA A 15 -1.37 -2.63 4.80
C ALA A 15 0.04 -3.19 4.96
N GLN A 16 0.33 -3.88 6.07
CA GLN A 16 1.64 -4.50 6.30
C GLN A 16 1.97 -5.58 5.26
N MET A 17 0.99 -6.44 4.93
CA MET A 17 1.14 -7.46 3.88
C MET A 17 1.39 -6.83 2.51
N SER A 18 0.65 -5.76 2.19
CA SER A 18 0.81 -5.00 0.95
C SER A 18 2.22 -4.43 0.81
N VAL A 19 2.69 -3.72 1.85
CA VAL A 19 4.04 -3.13 1.87
C VAL A 19 5.12 -4.21 1.75
N GLY A 20 5.01 -5.29 2.52
CA GLY A 20 5.95 -6.41 2.48
C GLY A 20 6.04 -7.04 1.08
N ALA A 21 4.90 -7.34 0.47
CA ALA A 21 4.84 -7.89 -0.88
C ALA A 21 5.46 -6.94 -1.91
N PHE A 22 5.15 -5.64 -1.84
CA PHE A 22 5.73 -4.62 -2.72
C PHE A 22 7.25 -4.59 -2.65
N LEU A 23 7.80 -4.53 -1.44
CA LEU A 23 9.24 -4.46 -1.23
C LEU A 23 9.94 -5.74 -1.70
N THR A 24 9.44 -6.92 -1.32
CA THR A 24 10.05 -8.19 -1.73
C THR A 24 10.06 -8.35 -3.24
N LEU A 25 8.93 -8.10 -3.89
CA LEU A 25 8.80 -8.24 -5.35
C LEU A 25 9.61 -7.17 -6.09
N GLY A 26 9.56 -5.91 -5.64
CA GLY A 26 10.36 -4.82 -6.20
C GLY A 26 11.86 -5.12 -6.12
N LEU A 27 12.35 -5.69 -5.01
CA LEU A 27 13.75 -6.11 -4.87
C LEU A 27 14.13 -7.23 -5.84
N VAL A 28 13.24 -8.23 -6.02
CA VAL A 28 13.47 -9.31 -6.99
C VAL A 28 13.55 -8.77 -8.42
N GLN A 29 12.68 -7.81 -8.78
CA GLN A 29 12.73 -7.18 -10.10
C GLN A 29 14.00 -6.34 -10.29
N ALA A 30 14.38 -5.56 -9.28
CA ALA A 30 15.59 -4.74 -9.30
C ALA A 30 16.86 -5.59 -9.45
N ASP A 31 16.97 -6.71 -8.73
CA ASP A 31 18.11 -7.64 -8.87
C ASP A 31 18.19 -8.23 -10.28
N GLY A 32 17.06 -8.63 -10.87
CA GLY A 32 17.00 -9.11 -12.25
C GLY A 32 17.45 -8.07 -13.28
N LEU A 33 17.07 -6.80 -13.07
CA LEU A 33 17.48 -5.67 -13.91
C LEU A 33 18.99 -5.41 -13.80
N ILE A 34 19.53 -5.38 -12.57
CA ILE A 34 20.95 -5.16 -12.28
C ILE A 34 21.82 -6.25 -12.91
N ARG A 35 21.38 -7.52 -12.82
CA ARG A 35 22.11 -8.67 -13.36
C ARG A 35 21.97 -8.82 -14.88
N LYS A 36 21.16 -7.99 -15.54
CA LYS A 36 20.80 -8.12 -16.98
C LYS A 36 20.29 -9.52 -17.36
N GLN A 37 19.66 -10.21 -16.40
CA GLN A 37 19.02 -11.51 -16.62
C GLN A 37 17.52 -11.44 -16.26
N PRO A 38 16.75 -10.49 -16.81
CA PRO A 38 15.31 -10.53 -16.63
C PRO A 38 14.77 -11.78 -17.31
N THR A 39 14.30 -12.77 -16.54
CA THR A 39 13.52 -13.86 -17.12
C THR A 39 12.09 -13.38 -17.31
N ALA A 40 11.50 -13.67 -18.48
CA ALA A 40 10.13 -13.26 -18.79
C ALA A 40 9.09 -13.80 -17.78
N ALA A 41 9.41 -14.90 -17.10
CA ALA A 41 8.60 -15.47 -16.03
C ALA A 41 8.65 -14.63 -14.74
N THR A 42 9.85 -14.24 -14.28
CA THR A 42 10.01 -13.37 -13.10
C THR A 42 9.36 -12.02 -13.32
N ASP A 43 9.55 -11.41 -14.48
CA ASP A 43 9.01 -10.08 -14.77
C ASP A 43 7.48 -10.08 -14.80
N ARG A 44 6.87 -11.11 -15.42
CA ARG A 44 5.41 -11.25 -15.47
C ARG A 44 4.78 -11.48 -14.10
N VAL A 45 5.37 -12.35 -13.27
CA VAL A 45 4.86 -12.66 -11.93
C VAL A 45 4.99 -11.44 -11.02
N THR A 46 6.15 -10.77 -11.06
CA THR A 46 6.41 -9.59 -10.25
C THR A 46 5.52 -8.42 -10.64
N ARG A 47 5.36 -8.13 -11.94
CA ARG A 47 4.39 -7.13 -12.40
C ARG A 47 2.98 -7.44 -11.94
N ALA A 48 2.48 -8.65 -12.20
CA ALA A 48 1.12 -9.03 -11.83
C ALA A 48 0.86 -8.88 -10.33
N ALA A 49 1.84 -9.25 -9.50
CA ALA A 49 1.72 -9.12 -8.07
C ALA A 49 1.86 -7.67 -7.59
N LEU A 50 2.74 -6.85 -8.18
CA LEU A 50 2.82 -5.40 -7.89
C LEU A 50 1.53 -4.66 -8.28
N PHE A 51 0.88 -5.05 -9.37
CA PHE A 51 -0.44 -4.54 -9.76
C PHE A 51 -1.56 -4.96 -8.79
N ALA A 52 -1.46 -6.13 -8.15
CA ALA A 52 -2.45 -6.63 -7.19
C ALA A 52 -2.34 -5.96 -5.80
N VAL A 53 -1.14 -5.50 -5.43
CA VAL A 53 -0.85 -4.86 -4.14
C VAL A 53 -1.55 -3.50 -4.00
N GLY A 54 -1.67 -2.72 -5.08
CA GLY A 54 -2.35 -1.41 -5.07
C GLY A 54 -3.83 -1.49 -4.65
N PRO A 55 -4.66 -2.32 -5.31
CA PRO A 55 -6.05 -2.53 -4.92
C PRO A 55 -6.22 -3.04 -3.48
N LEU A 56 -5.33 -3.93 -3.00
CA LEU A 56 -5.35 -4.44 -1.62
C LEU A 56 -5.19 -3.32 -0.59
N LEU A 57 -4.27 -2.37 -0.84
CA LEU A 57 -4.07 -1.22 0.03
C LEU A 57 -5.28 -0.27 0.01
N VAL A 58 -5.83 -0.01 -1.17
CA VAL A 58 -7.03 0.85 -1.33
C VAL A 58 -8.21 0.26 -0.56
N LEU A 59 -8.45 -1.05 -0.70
CA LEU A 59 -9.51 -1.75 0.04
C LEU A 59 -9.30 -1.68 1.56
N GLY A 60 -8.06 -1.83 2.04
CA GLY A 60 -7.72 -1.65 3.46
C GLY A 60 -8.03 -0.23 3.96
N PHE A 61 -7.69 0.79 3.17
CA PHE A 61 -8.00 2.19 3.49
C PHE A 61 -9.50 2.48 3.54
N PHE A 62 -10.27 1.97 2.57
CA PHE A 62 -11.72 2.12 2.56
C PHE A 62 -12.38 1.42 3.76
N ALA A 63 -11.93 0.21 4.11
CA ALA A 63 -12.42 -0.50 5.28
C ALA A 63 -12.18 0.28 6.59
N ALA A 64 -11.03 0.94 6.72
CA ALA A 64 -10.73 1.82 7.86
C ALA A 64 -11.62 3.09 7.86
N PHE A 65 -11.84 3.71 6.68
CA PHE A 65 -12.63 4.93 6.54
C PHE A 65 -14.09 4.75 6.93
N PHE A 66 -14.71 3.62 6.59
CA PHE A 66 -16.13 3.37 6.89
C PHE A 66 -16.39 2.95 8.35
N HIS A 67 -15.35 2.72 9.16
CA HIS A 67 -15.51 2.52 10.59
C HIS A 67 -15.47 3.84 11.39
N LEU A 68 -14.95 4.91 10.82
CA LEU A 68 -14.93 6.22 11.46
C LEU A 68 -16.37 6.75 11.51
N GLY A 69 -16.91 6.88 12.73
CA GLY A 69 -18.22 7.51 12.96
C GLY A 69 -18.30 8.96 12.46
N ASP A 70 -17.16 9.58 12.14
CA ASP A 70 -17.06 10.91 11.53
C ASP A 70 -15.92 10.98 10.48
N PRO A 71 -16.18 10.58 9.22
CA PRO A 71 -15.16 10.51 8.19
C PRO A 71 -14.66 11.88 7.71
N PHE A 72 -15.45 12.95 7.87
CA PHE A 72 -15.04 14.29 7.45
C PHE A 72 -14.04 14.92 8.44
N HIS A 73 -14.18 14.61 9.73
CA HIS A 73 -13.21 15.04 10.74
C HIS A 73 -11.98 14.11 10.83
N ALA A 74 -11.99 12.95 10.18
CA ALA A 74 -10.84 12.05 10.11
C ALA A 74 -9.59 12.75 9.55
N VAL A 75 -9.75 13.73 8.67
CA VAL A 75 -8.62 14.53 8.12
C VAL A 75 -7.91 15.34 9.21
N ASN A 76 -8.59 15.72 10.30
CA ASN A 76 -7.95 16.40 11.42
C ASN A 76 -6.94 15.51 12.16
N THR A 77 -6.97 14.19 11.99
CA THR A 77 -5.94 13.30 12.54
C THR A 77 -4.57 13.64 11.98
N LEU A 78 -4.47 14.10 10.72
CA LEU A 78 -3.22 14.55 10.09
C LEU A 78 -2.65 15.84 10.69
N ARG A 79 -3.39 16.57 11.55
CA ARG A 79 -2.85 17.74 12.26
C ARG A 79 -1.95 17.36 13.44
N HIS A 80 -1.94 16.09 13.84
CA HIS A 80 -1.24 15.60 15.02
C HIS A 80 -0.15 14.57 14.67
N VAL A 81 0.51 14.72 13.51
CA VAL A 81 1.57 13.79 13.04
C VAL A 81 2.73 13.71 14.04
N ASP A 82 3.02 14.80 14.75
CA ASP A 82 4.13 14.86 15.70
C ASP A 82 3.86 14.05 16.97
N SER A 83 2.60 13.97 17.42
CA SER A 83 2.23 13.35 18.71
C SER A 83 1.49 12.02 18.59
N SER A 84 0.83 11.75 17.46
CA SER A 84 -0.03 10.58 17.28
C SER A 84 0.60 9.55 16.35
N TRP A 85 0.79 8.33 16.89
CA TRP A 85 1.23 7.18 16.09
C TRP A 85 0.24 6.86 14.96
N LEU A 86 -1.06 6.89 15.26
CA LEU A 86 -2.13 6.65 14.28
C LEU A 86 -2.07 7.67 13.13
N SER A 87 -1.78 8.94 13.43
CA SER A 87 -1.64 9.99 12.42
C SER A 87 -0.50 9.69 11.45
N ARG A 88 0.65 9.24 11.97
CA ARG A 88 1.80 8.83 11.15
C ARG A 88 1.46 7.63 10.29
N GLU A 89 0.77 6.63 10.84
CA GLU A 89 0.37 5.43 10.11
C GLU A 89 -0.55 5.77 8.92
N ILE A 90 -1.55 6.63 9.15
CA ILE A 90 -2.42 7.14 8.07
C ILE A 90 -1.58 7.90 7.03
N LEU A 91 -0.71 8.80 7.46
CA LEU A 91 0.16 9.58 6.56
C LEU A 91 1.04 8.67 5.68
N PHE A 92 1.75 7.73 6.28
CA PHE A 92 2.61 6.79 5.56
C PHE A 92 1.79 5.86 4.65
N GLY A 93 0.60 5.43 5.09
CA GLY A 93 -0.30 4.64 4.26
C GLY A 93 -0.76 5.41 3.02
N VAL A 94 -1.12 6.69 3.16
CA VAL A 94 -1.52 7.56 2.04
C VAL A 94 -0.34 7.79 1.09
N LEU A 95 0.84 8.07 1.63
CA LEU A 95 2.06 8.24 0.83
C LEU A 95 2.41 6.97 0.05
N TYR A 96 2.38 5.81 0.72
CA TYR A 96 2.62 4.52 0.09
C TYR A 96 1.61 4.23 -1.02
N GLY A 97 0.32 4.49 -0.78
CA GLY A 97 -0.72 4.32 -1.80
C GLY A 97 -0.57 5.26 -2.99
N GLY A 98 -0.25 6.53 -2.74
CA GLY A 98 0.02 7.52 -3.78
C GLY A 98 1.22 7.14 -4.64
N LEU A 99 2.34 6.73 -4.02
CA LEU A 99 3.53 6.28 -4.73
C LEU A 99 3.28 4.98 -5.52
N GLY A 100 2.58 4.02 -4.94
CA GLY A 100 2.20 2.78 -5.61
C GLY A 100 1.30 3.04 -6.83
N PHE A 101 0.35 3.98 -6.72
CA PHE A 101 -0.47 4.40 -7.85
C PHE A 101 0.36 5.05 -8.96
N VAL A 102 1.28 5.96 -8.62
CA VAL A 102 2.17 6.58 -9.62
C VAL A 102 3.04 5.52 -10.30
N TYR A 103 3.64 4.60 -9.54
CA TYR A 103 4.45 3.51 -10.07
C TYR A 103 3.67 2.63 -11.07
N THR A 104 2.50 2.14 -10.65
CA THR A 104 1.64 1.31 -11.52
C THR A 104 1.14 2.07 -12.75
N ALA A 105 0.83 3.37 -12.62
CA ALA A 105 0.48 4.21 -13.75
C ALA A 105 1.65 4.38 -14.74
N THR A 106 2.88 4.58 -14.25
CA THR A 106 4.06 4.69 -15.12
C THR A 106 4.37 3.38 -15.86
N GLU A 107 4.23 2.24 -15.20
CA GLU A 107 4.36 0.93 -15.81
C GLU A 107 3.26 0.68 -16.87
N TRP A 108 2.01 1.04 -16.58
CA TRP A 108 0.90 0.87 -17.52
C TRP A 108 1.07 1.76 -18.77
N LEU A 109 1.59 2.97 -18.60
CA LEU A 109 1.90 3.88 -19.70
C LEU A 109 3.14 3.47 -20.51
N GLY A 110 3.79 2.34 -20.17
CA GLY A 110 4.96 1.82 -20.89
C GLY A 110 6.21 2.67 -20.73
N LYS A 111 6.29 3.50 -19.68
CA LYS A 111 7.43 4.37 -19.36
C LYS A 111 8.32 3.82 -18.25
N GLY A 112 7.98 2.64 -17.71
CA GLY A 112 8.72 1.93 -16.66
C GLY A 112 9.33 0.64 -17.19
#